data_AF-A0A7Y9KRD2-F1
#
_entry.id   AF-A0A7Y9KRD2-F1
#
_cell.length_a   1.000
_cell.length_b   1.000
_cell.length_c   1.000
_cell.angle_alpha   90.00
_cell.angle_beta   90.00
_cell.angle_gamma   90.00
#
_symmetry.space_group_name_H-M   'P 1'
#
loop_
_entity.id
_entity.type
_entity.pdbx_description
1 polymer ?
#
loop_
_entity_poly.entity_id
_entity_poly.type
_entity_poly.pdbx_seq_one_letter_code
_entity_poly.pdbx_strand_id
1 'polypeptide(L)'
;MAAHHTKDKGDLGTAKAHADLVGRGFMVLFPATEHAEFDLVAYRDGTFHRIQVKYRSARHGTVSVRFRSVWADRHGTHTKPSDKAEVDVVCVYCPETDECYYLRPTDHREAVTLRVTPSRNGQARGVRYASGFRTFPAPPG
;
A
#
# COMPACT_ATOMS: atom_id res chain seq x y z
N MET A 1 0.86 -13.33 25.57
CA MET A 1 1.30 -12.00 25.12
C MET A 1 0.07 -11.23 24.68
N ALA A 2 -0.11 -9.97 25.12
CA ALA A 2 -1.28 -9.18 24.75
C ALA A 2 -1.21 -8.82 23.26
N ALA A 3 -2.14 -9.33 22.46
CA ALA A 3 -2.18 -9.09 21.02
C ALA A 3 -2.51 -7.62 20.75
N HIS A 4 -1.59 -6.89 20.11
CA HIS A 4 -1.81 -5.51 19.73
C HIS A 4 -2.33 -5.51 18.29
N HIS A 5 -3.64 -5.78 18.11
CA HIS A 5 -4.29 -6.09 16.83
C HIS A 5 -3.93 -5.20 15.62
N THR A 6 -3.56 -3.93 15.81
CA THR A 6 -3.15 -3.03 14.72
C THR A 6 -1.71 -3.30 14.24
N LYS A 7 -0.80 -3.68 15.16
CA LYS A 7 0.59 -4.01 14.83
C LYS A 7 0.65 -5.32 14.03
N ASP A 8 -0.09 -6.34 14.48
CA ASP A 8 -0.15 -7.65 13.81
C ASP A 8 -0.58 -7.55 12.34
N LYS A 9 -1.52 -6.64 12.03
CA LYS A 9 -1.97 -6.39 10.65
C LYS A 9 -0.93 -5.67 9.82
N GLY A 10 -0.22 -4.70 10.41
CA GLY A 10 0.90 -4.02 9.76
C GLY A 10 1.99 -5.01 9.38
N ASP A 11 2.44 -5.81 10.36
CA ASP A 11 3.48 -6.81 10.20
C ASP A 11 3.11 -7.85 9.14
N LEU A 12 1.86 -8.37 9.18
CA LEU A 12 1.35 -9.28 8.16
C LEU A 12 1.34 -8.64 6.77
N GLY A 13 0.91 -7.38 6.66
CA GLY A 13 0.94 -6.64 5.40
C GLY A 13 2.35 -6.53 4.84
N THR A 14 3.32 -6.15 5.68
CA THR A 14 4.73 -6.03 5.30
C THR A 14 5.33 -7.37 4.87
N ALA A 15 5.04 -8.46 5.61
CA ALA A 15 5.48 -9.80 5.25
C ALA A 15 4.91 -10.27 3.89
N LYS A 16 3.63 -10.00 3.63
CA LYS A 16 2.97 -10.33 2.35
C LYS A 16 3.53 -9.51 1.19
N ALA A 17 3.76 -8.21 1.41
CA ALA A 17 4.40 -7.34 0.41
C ALA A 17 5.83 -7.80 0.09
N HIS A 18 6.61 -8.15 1.11
CA HIS A 18 7.96 -8.72 0.94
C HIS A 18 7.92 -9.99 0.09
N ALA A 19 7.05 -10.96 0.41
CA ALA A 19 6.92 -12.20 -0.34
C ALA A 19 6.53 -11.95 -1.80
N ASP A 20 5.57 -11.05 -2.06
CA ASP A 20 5.12 -10.72 -3.42
C ASP A 20 6.22 -10.03 -4.24
N LEU A 21 6.99 -9.11 -3.63
CA LEU A 21 8.13 -8.44 -4.27
C LEU A 21 9.27 -9.41 -4.60
N VAL A 22 9.64 -10.28 -3.66
CA VAL A 22 10.67 -11.32 -3.90
C VAL A 22 10.22 -12.28 -5.01
N GLY A 23 8.94 -12.69 -5.00
CA GLY A 23 8.37 -13.52 -6.07
C GLY A 23 8.42 -12.87 -7.46
N ARG A 24 8.59 -11.55 -7.53
CA ARG A 24 8.76 -10.77 -8.78
C ARG A 24 10.21 -10.45 -9.12
N GLY A 25 11.17 -11.01 -8.38
CA GLY A 25 12.60 -10.83 -8.62
C GLY A 25 13.18 -9.52 -8.10
N PHE A 26 12.53 -8.85 -7.14
CA PHE A 26 13.16 -7.74 -6.43
C PHE A 26 14.05 -8.24 -5.30
N MET A 27 15.19 -7.59 -5.09
CA MET A 27 15.89 -7.63 -3.81
C MET A 27 15.15 -6.69 -2.84
N VAL A 28 14.78 -7.19 -1.67
CA VAL A 28 14.02 -6.40 -0.68
C VAL A 28 14.90 -6.08 0.53
N LEU A 29 14.97 -4.82 0.89
CA LEU A 29 15.72 -4.30 2.03
C LEU A 29 14.77 -3.75 3.09
N PHE A 30 15.19 -3.87 4.35
CA PHE A 30 14.47 -3.37 5.51
C PHE A 30 15.20 -2.17 6.11
N PRO A 31 14.52 -1.04 6.37
CA PRO A 31 15.09 0.04 7.16
C PRO A 31 15.46 -0.47 8.57
N ALA A 32 16.65 -0.14 9.06
CA ALA A 32 17.05 -0.44 10.43
C ALA A 32 16.47 0.58 11.45
N THR A 33 15.25 1.07 11.21
CA THR A 33 14.56 2.06 12.03
C THR A 33 13.04 1.92 11.87
N GLU A 34 12.30 2.23 12.93
CA GLU A 34 10.83 2.32 12.91
C GLU A 34 10.31 3.72 12.53
N HIS A 35 11.21 4.70 12.35
CA HIS A 35 10.87 6.09 12.05
C HIS A 35 10.87 6.43 10.56
N ALA A 36 11.12 5.45 9.69
CA ALA A 36 11.08 5.67 8.25
C ALA A 36 9.65 5.87 7.75
N GLU A 37 9.48 6.71 6.74
CA GLU A 37 8.17 6.94 6.08
C GLU A 37 7.73 5.73 5.21
N PHE A 38 8.61 4.76 5.01
CA PHE A 38 8.41 3.54 4.22
C PHE A 38 8.83 2.30 5.01
N ASP A 39 8.22 1.16 4.69
CA ASP A 39 8.43 -0.11 5.40
C ASP A 39 9.48 -0.99 4.73
N LEU A 40 9.63 -0.87 3.40
CA LEU A 40 10.53 -1.68 2.59
C LEU A 40 11.22 -0.82 1.54
N VAL A 41 12.37 -1.27 1.05
CA VAL A 41 12.96 -0.80 -0.21
C VAL A 41 13.06 -1.99 -1.17
N ALA A 42 12.50 -1.85 -2.37
CA ALA A 42 12.68 -2.84 -3.43
C ALA A 42 13.74 -2.36 -4.43
N TYR A 43 14.72 -3.21 -4.70
CA TYR A 43 15.80 -2.97 -5.64
C TYR A 43 15.70 -3.94 -6.82
N ARG A 44 15.74 -3.38 -8.03
CA ARG A 44 15.86 -4.15 -9.28
C ARG A 44 16.40 -3.25 -10.39
N ASP A 45 17.24 -3.82 -11.27
CA ASP A 45 17.77 -3.12 -12.45
C ASP A 45 18.42 -1.76 -12.13
N GLY A 46 19.22 -1.70 -11.06
CA GLY A 46 19.91 -0.47 -10.66
C GLY A 46 19.04 0.59 -9.97
N THR A 47 17.75 0.33 -9.78
CA THR A 47 16.81 1.30 -9.21
C THR A 47 16.29 0.85 -7.85
N PHE A 48 16.27 1.77 -6.88
CA PHE A 48 15.66 1.59 -5.56
C PHE A 48 14.27 2.24 -5.54
N HIS A 49 13.31 1.55 -4.93
CA HIS A 49 11.96 2.07 -4.70
C HIS A 49 11.62 1.98 -3.22
N ARG A 50 11.32 3.12 -2.58
CA ARG A 50 10.80 3.20 -1.22
C ARG A 50 9.32 2.83 -1.22
N ILE A 51 8.98 1.82 -0.44
CA ILE A 51 7.64 1.23 -0.43
C ILE A 51 7.00 1.38 0.94
N GLN A 52 5.88 2.10 1.00
CA GLN A 52 5.02 2.10 2.17
C GLN A 52 3.94 1.02 2.02
N VAL A 53 3.82 0.15 3.01
CA VAL A 53 2.87 -0.95 3.04
C VAL A 53 1.63 -0.57 3.85
N LYS A 54 0.45 -0.89 3.33
CA LYS A 54 -0.82 -0.67 4.01
C LYS A 54 -1.67 -1.93 3.95
N TYR A 55 -1.95 -2.53 5.11
CA TYR A 55 -3.01 -3.53 5.24
C TYR A 55 -4.39 -2.85 5.09
N ARG A 56 -5.22 -3.30 4.13
CA ARG A 56 -6.58 -2.77 3.94
C ARG A 56 -7.57 -3.87 3.59
N SER A 57 -8.50 -4.11 4.51
CA SER A 57 -9.67 -4.96 4.25
C SER A 57 -10.62 -4.32 3.23
N ALA A 58 -11.09 -5.12 2.29
CA ALA A 58 -12.15 -4.75 1.38
C ALA A 58 -13.48 -4.59 2.14
N ARG A 59 -14.24 -3.55 1.81
CA ARG A 59 -15.60 -3.32 2.28
C ARG A 59 -16.52 -3.10 1.09
N HIS A 60 -17.62 -3.82 1.02
CA HIS A 60 -18.56 -3.76 -0.11
C HIS A 60 -17.88 -3.95 -1.49
N GLY A 61 -16.85 -4.80 -1.54
CA GLY A 61 -16.12 -5.10 -2.78
C GLY A 61 -15.10 -4.04 -3.19
N THR A 62 -14.76 -3.09 -2.31
CA THR A 62 -13.75 -2.07 -2.58
C THR A 62 -12.71 -1.95 -1.48
N VAL A 63 -11.49 -1.57 -1.87
CA VAL A 63 -10.38 -1.23 -0.99
C VAL A 63 -10.11 0.27 -1.15
N SER A 64 -10.27 1.05 -0.08
CA SER A 64 -9.99 2.50 -0.09
C SER A 64 -8.64 2.81 0.54
N VAL A 65 -7.86 3.62 -0.16
CA VAL A 65 -6.53 4.07 0.25
C VAL A 65 -6.58 5.59 0.35
N ARG A 66 -6.08 6.13 1.47
CA ARG A 66 -5.95 7.58 1.69
C ARG A 66 -4.46 7.91 1.82
N PHE A 67 -4.00 8.92 1.09
CA PHE A 67 -2.60 9.38 1.07
C PHE A 67 -2.39 10.43 2.16
N ARG A 68 -2.52 9.99 3.41
CA ARG A 68 -2.33 10.83 4.59
C ARG A 68 -1.72 10.03 5.74
N SER A 69 -0.95 10.71 6.56
CA SER A 69 -0.44 10.19 7.83
C SER A 69 -1.40 10.57 8.94
N VAL A 70 -1.71 9.62 9.83
CA VAL A 70 -2.58 9.81 10.99
C VAL A 70 -1.82 9.31 12.21
N TRP A 71 -1.67 10.16 13.22
CA TRP A 71 -1.04 9.79 14.48
C TRP A 71 -1.89 10.31 15.64
N ALA A 72 -1.79 9.64 16.78
CA ALA A 72 -2.44 10.07 18.00
C ALA A 72 -1.37 10.43 19.03
N ASP A 73 -1.57 11.56 19.70
CA ASP A 73 -0.80 11.94 20.88
C ASP A 73 -1.73 12.30 22.04
N ARG A 74 -1.18 12.76 23.16
CA ARG A 74 -1.96 13.19 24.33
C ARG A 74 -2.92 14.36 24.05
N HIS A 75 -2.77 15.04 22.92
CA HIS A 75 -3.56 16.20 22.49
C HIS A 75 -4.58 15.84 21.39
N GLY A 76 -4.71 14.55 21.04
CA GLY A 76 -5.75 14.05 20.15
C GLY A 76 -5.20 13.33 18.93
N THR A 77 -6.06 13.17 17.92
CA THR A 77 -5.69 12.56 16.65
C THR A 77 -5.38 13.65 15.63
N HIS A 78 -4.18 13.60 15.09
CA HIS A 78 -3.70 14.52 14.06
C HIS A 78 -3.73 13.84 12.70
N THR A 79 -3.88 14.63 11.65
CA THR A 79 -3.86 14.14 10.27
C THR A 79 -3.13 15.13 9.40
N LYS A 80 -2.16 14.64 8.62
CA LYS A 80 -1.40 15.44 7.64
C LYS A 80 -1.43 14.71 6.29
N PRO A 81 -1.55 15.41 5.15
CA PRO A 81 -1.29 14.81 3.84
C PRO A 81 0.09 14.14 3.84
N SER A 82 0.18 12.95 3.25
CA SER A 82 1.48 12.27 3.13
C SER A 82 2.37 13.07 2.18
N ASP A 83 3.64 13.21 2.53
CA ASP A 83 4.62 13.71 1.58
C ASP A 83 4.85 12.63 0.51
N LYS A 84 4.45 12.95 -0.72
CA LYS A 84 4.52 11.99 -1.84
C LYS A 84 5.93 11.85 -2.40
N ALA A 85 6.86 12.71 -1.99
CA ALA A 85 8.27 12.59 -2.35
C ALA A 85 9.02 11.58 -1.48
N GLU A 86 8.48 11.20 -0.31
CA GLU A 86 9.12 10.27 0.63
C GLU A 86 8.85 8.79 0.31
N VAL A 87 7.83 8.53 -0.51
CA VAL A 87 7.38 7.17 -0.85
C VAL A 87 7.16 7.07 -2.34
N ASP A 88 7.91 6.20 -3.00
CA ASP A 88 7.82 5.99 -4.45
C ASP A 88 6.59 5.14 -4.80
N VAL A 89 6.30 4.14 -3.96
CA VAL A 89 5.18 3.21 -4.16
C VAL A 89 4.45 2.92 -2.86
N VAL A 90 3.12 2.94 -2.88
CA VAL A 90 2.28 2.39 -1.81
C VAL A 90 1.84 0.99 -2.21
N CYS A 91 2.23 -0.01 -1.42
CA CYS A 91 1.77 -1.39 -1.55
C CYS A 91 0.59 -1.63 -0.61
N VAL A 92 -0.57 -2.00 -1.17
CA VAL A 92 -1.78 -2.29 -0.41
C VAL A 92 -2.01 -3.78 -0.41
N TYR A 93 -1.85 -4.39 0.76
CA TYR A 93 -2.23 -5.78 0.95
C TYR A 93 -3.70 -5.87 1.35
N CYS A 94 -4.48 -6.66 0.59
CA CYS A 94 -5.89 -6.93 0.86
C CYS A 94 -6.06 -8.39 1.28
N PRO A 95 -6.50 -8.66 2.52
CA PRO A 95 -6.62 -10.01 3.04
C PRO A 95 -7.77 -10.81 2.42
N GLU A 96 -8.81 -10.15 1.89
CA GLU A 96 -9.95 -10.83 1.27
C GLU A 96 -9.60 -11.40 -0.12
N THR A 97 -8.64 -10.80 -0.81
CA THR A 97 -8.10 -11.32 -2.07
C THR A 97 -6.77 -12.05 -1.88
N ASP A 98 -6.12 -11.90 -0.73
CA ASP A 98 -4.74 -12.30 -0.46
C ASP A 98 -3.75 -11.76 -1.51
N GLU A 99 -3.92 -10.49 -1.90
CA GLU A 99 -3.13 -9.88 -2.99
C GLU A 99 -2.55 -8.51 -2.59
N CYS A 100 -1.44 -8.17 -3.25
CA CYS A 100 -0.81 -6.85 -3.17
C CYS A 100 -1.15 -5.98 -4.40
N TYR A 101 -1.50 -4.73 -4.14
CA TYR A 101 -1.78 -3.71 -5.15
C TYR A 101 -0.81 -2.54 -5.02
N TYR A 102 -0.17 -2.15 -6.11
CA TYR A 102 0.89 -1.15 -6.14
C TYR A 102 0.39 0.16 -6.76
N LEU A 103 0.58 1.25 -6.02
CA LEU A 103 0.11 2.59 -6.40
C LEU A 103 1.28 3.57 -6.35
N ARG A 104 1.42 4.41 -7.38
CA ARG A 104 2.26 5.61 -7.26
C ARG A 104 1.46 6.72 -6.59
N PRO A 105 1.87 7.23 -5.41
CA PRO A 105 1.09 8.25 -4.70
C PRO A 105 0.83 9.53 -5.50
N THR A 106 1.75 9.88 -6.39
CA THR A 106 1.70 11.05 -7.29
C THR A 106 0.60 10.95 -8.34
N ASP A 107 0.17 9.75 -8.72
CA ASP A 107 -0.88 9.52 -9.74
C ASP A 107 -2.30 9.78 -9.18
N HIS A 108 -2.41 10.13 -7.91
CA HIS A 108 -3.66 10.28 -7.18
C HIS A 108 -3.65 11.59 -6.37
N ARG A 109 -4.84 12.08 -5.99
CA ARG A 109 -4.97 13.24 -5.09
C ARG A 109 -4.93 12.79 -3.64
N GLU A 110 -6.07 12.84 -2.95
CA GLU A 110 -6.16 12.53 -1.52
C GLU A 110 -6.43 11.06 -1.24
N ALA A 111 -7.13 10.38 -2.15
CA ALA A 111 -7.53 8.99 -1.99
C ALA A 111 -7.71 8.30 -3.34
N VAL A 112 -7.68 6.98 -3.29
CA VAL A 112 -8.04 6.09 -4.40
C VAL A 112 -8.86 4.92 -3.86
N THR A 113 -9.88 4.52 -4.61
CA THR A 113 -10.71 3.35 -4.28
C THR A 113 -10.53 2.31 -5.38
N LEU A 114 -10.08 1.13 -5.00
CA LEU A 114 -9.90 -0.02 -5.88
C LEU A 114 -11.08 -0.97 -5.75
N ARG A 115 -11.57 -1.49 -6.86
CA ARG A 115 -12.67 -2.45 -6.90
C ARG A 115 -12.11 -3.88 -7.01
N VAL A 116 -12.35 -4.71 -6.00
CA VAL A 116 -11.86 -6.11 -5.94
C VAL A 116 -12.89 -7.12 -6.45
N THR A 117 -14.20 -6.80 -6.38
CA THR A 117 -15.26 -7.65 -6.94
C THR A 117 -15.95 -6.97 -8.13
N PRO A 118 -16.43 -7.71 -9.14
CA PRO A 118 -17.19 -7.14 -10.24
C PRO A 118 -18.38 -6.27 -9.77
N SER A 119 -18.70 -5.22 -10.51
CA SER A 119 -19.89 -4.41 -10.28
C SER A 119 -21.15 -5.20 -10.62
N ARG A 120 -22.11 -5.28 -9.70
CA ARG A 120 -23.41 -5.96 -9.94
C ARG A 120 -24.17 -5.41 -11.15
N ASN A 121 -23.98 -4.13 -11.48
CA ASN A 121 -24.71 -3.44 -12.54
C ASN A 121 -23.90 -3.25 -13.84
N GLY A 122 -22.78 -3.96 -14.01
CA GLY A 122 -21.94 -3.88 -15.23
C GLY A 122 -21.29 -2.51 -15.51
N GLN A 123 -21.37 -1.57 -14.58
CA GLN A 123 -20.79 -0.23 -14.72
C GLN A 123 -19.25 -0.32 -14.71
N ALA A 124 -18.64 -0.20 -15.89
CA ALA A 124 -17.19 -0.24 -16.05
C ALA A 124 -16.54 1.16 -16.15
N ARG A 125 -17.28 2.19 -16.59
CA ARG A 125 -16.73 3.55 -16.78
C ARG A 125 -16.41 4.19 -15.42
N GLY A 126 -15.15 4.59 -15.24
CA GLY A 126 -14.66 5.26 -14.04
C GLY A 126 -14.29 4.32 -12.88
N VAL A 127 -14.43 3.00 -13.05
CA VAL A 127 -14.06 2.01 -12.03
C VAL A 127 -12.57 1.67 -12.15
N ARG A 128 -11.85 1.82 -11.04
CA ARG A 128 -10.46 1.37 -10.90
C ARG A 128 -10.47 -0.07 -10.38
N TYR A 129 -10.41 -1.05 -11.27
CA TYR A 129 -10.31 -2.44 -10.87
C TYR A 129 -8.95 -2.71 -10.22
N ALA A 130 -8.96 -3.43 -9.09
CA ALA A 130 -7.76 -3.73 -8.33
C ALA A 130 -6.74 -4.58 -9.13
N SER A 131 -7.24 -5.42 -10.05
CA SER A 131 -6.41 -6.21 -10.97
C SER A 131 -5.45 -5.35 -11.80
N GLY A 132 -5.85 -4.13 -12.18
CA GLY A 132 -5.00 -3.18 -12.91
C GLY A 132 -3.83 -2.62 -12.10
N PHE A 133 -3.81 -2.86 -10.79
CA PHE A 133 -2.77 -2.41 -9.86
C PHE A 133 -1.92 -3.57 -9.32
N ARG A 134 -2.07 -4.79 -9.87
CA ARG A 134 -1.24 -5.93 -9.48
C ARG A 134 0.18 -5.87 -10.01
N THR A 135 0.47 -5.03 -10.98
CA THR A 135 1.82 -4.87 -11.53
C THR A 135 2.55 -3.77 -10.79
N PHE A 136 3.81 -4.02 -10.44
CA PHE A 136 4.67 -2.98 -9.87
C PHE A 136 4.84 -1.84 -10.89
N PRO A 137 4.62 -0.57 -10.53
CA PRO A 137 4.66 0.53 -11.48
C PRO A 137 6.06 0.70 -12.06
N ALA A 138 6.12 0.98 -13.36
CA ALA A 138 7.39 1.36 -13.98
C ALA A 138 7.93 2.66 -13.35
N PRO A 139 9.26 2.85 -13.35
CA PRO A 139 9.88 4.12 -12.97
C PRO A 139 9.23 5.28 -13.74
N PRO A 140 9.11 6.48 -13.14
CA PRO A 140 8.78 7.67 -13.92
C PRO A 140 9.83 7.84 -15.03
N GLY A 141 9.35 8.10 -16.24
CA GLY A 141 10.20 8.42 -17.40
C GLY A 141 10.68 9.85 -17.40
#